data_AF-A0AAD5H4P8-F1
#
_entry.id   AF-A0AAD5H4P8-F1
#
_cell.length_a   1.000
_cell.length_b   1.000
_cell.length_c   1.000
_cell.angle_alpha   90.00
_cell.angle_beta   90.00
_cell.angle_gamma   90.00
#
_symmetry.space_group_name_H-M   'P 1'
#
loop_
_entity.id
_entity.type
_entity.pdbx_description
1 polymer ?
#
loop_
_entity_poly.entity_id
_entity_poly.type
_entity_poly.pdbx_seq_one_letter_code
_entity_poly.pdbx_strand_id
1 'polypeptide(L)'
;MVEELLRGLKQLPGLDGPLSARVIDDGDAVAAWEGPRLAAVLFPTGETLGDVRRIAEAHKDGLVLIVNPQWVTEGNVVSDLGFLPWARKANEELIASFQETYVLKQLRISSDDVRLLRSYPAPWQVNLARPDNPSVNECVAQLAERPPYKELEGILRGVSWSMSSKPIGERLAYEAQFVRKSLHPLPRQQQLDKGE
;
A
#
# COMPACT_ATOMS: atom_id res chain seq x y z
N MET A 1 -11.17 -6.74 8.91
CA MET A 1 -10.73 -6.23 7.60
C MET A 1 -10.88 -7.26 6.47
N VAL A 2 -9.99 -8.26 6.30
CA VAL A 2 -10.08 -9.21 5.16
C VAL A 2 -11.36 -10.04 5.20
N GLU A 3 -11.74 -10.52 6.38
CA GLU A 3 -12.98 -11.28 6.57
C GLU A 3 -14.22 -10.46 6.19
N GLU A 4 -14.29 -9.19 6.59
CA GLU A 4 -15.41 -8.30 6.24
C GLU A 4 -15.47 -8.03 4.74
N LEU A 5 -14.31 -7.82 4.09
CA LEU A 5 -14.22 -7.71 2.63
C LEU A 5 -14.78 -8.96 1.96
N LEU A 6 -14.34 -10.16 2.37
CA LEU A 6 -14.81 -11.42 1.81
C LEU A 6 -16.30 -11.65 2.07
N ARG A 7 -16.79 -11.32 3.27
CA ARG A 7 -18.21 -11.39 3.61
C ARG A 7 -19.05 -10.46 2.72
N GLY A 8 -18.57 -9.25 2.44
CA GLY A 8 -19.22 -8.32 1.52
C GLY A 8 -19.24 -8.85 0.08
N LEU A 9 -18.11 -9.36 -0.42
CA LEU A 9 -18.03 -9.92 -1.77
C LEU A 9 -18.93 -11.13 -1.98
N LYS A 10 -19.09 -11.98 -0.97
CA LYS A 10 -19.99 -13.14 -1.01
C LYS A 10 -21.48 -12.78 -1.11
N GLN A 11 -21.84 -11.51 -0.91
CA GLN A 11 -23.21 -11.03 -1.14
C GLN A 11 -23.48 -10.73 -2.62
N LEU A 12 -22.43 -10.71 -3.46
CA LEU A 12 -22.56 -10.46 -4.89
C LEU A 12 -22.93 -11.76 -5.63
N PRO A 13 -23.83 -11.69 -6.63
CA PRO A 13 -24.22 -12.87 -7.41
C PRO A 13 -23.03 -13.58 -8.06
N GLY A 14 -22.91 -14.89 -7.83
CA GLY A 14 -21.88 -15.73 -8.47
C GLY A 14 -20.51 -15.71 -7.76
N LEU A 15 -20.39 -15.04 -6.62
CA LEU A 15 -19.25 -15.10 -5.69
C LEU A 15 -19.64 -15.70 -4.32
N ASP A 16 -20.88 -16.18 -4.19
CA ASP A 16 -21.40 -16.83 -2.99
C ASP A 16 -20.80 -18.24 -2.77
N GLY A 17 -21.24 -18.91 -1.70
CA GLY A 17 -20.78 -20.26 -1.35
C GLY A 17 -19.70 -20.31 -0.26
N PRO A 18 -19.29 -21.50 0.18
CA PRO A 18 -18.32 -21.66 1.26
C PRO A 18 -16.91 -21.23 0.83
N LEU A 19 -16.12 -20.74 1.79
CA LEU A 19 -14.68 -20.50 1.64
C LEU A 19 -13.94 -21.38 2.63
N SER A 20 -12.96 -22.14 2.15
CA SER A 20 -12.04 -22.91 2.99
C SER A 20 -10.80 -22.08 3.26
N ALA A 21 -10.47 -21.88 4.54
CA ALA A 21 -9.25 -21.20 4.94
C ALA A 21 -8.10 -22.20 5.08
N ARG A 22 -6.90 -21.82 4.63
CA ARG A 22 -5.66 -22.55 4.88
C ARG A 22 -4.50 -21.59 5.13
N VAL A 23 -3.58 -21.99 5.99
CA VAL A 23 -2.28 -21.32 6.11
C VAL A 23 -1.37 -21.84 4.98
N ILE A 24 -0.73 -20.91 4.27
CA ILE A 24 0.28 -21.21 3.25
C ILE A 24 1.66 -21.23 3.92
N ASP A 25 1.94 -20.20 4.72
CA ASP A 25 3.19 -20.03 5.44
C ASP A 25 2.88 -19.45 6.82
N ASP A 26 3.27 -20.17 7.87
CA ASP A 26 3.06 -19.75 9.26
C ASP A 26 4.07 -18.68 9.70
N GLY A 27 5.29 -18.70 9.15
CA GLY A 27 6.35 -17.78 9.52
C GLY A 27 6.06 -16.34 9.10
N ASP A 28 5.55 -16.17 7.89
CA ASP A 28 5.18 -14.87 7.32
C ASP A 28 3.66 -14.57 7.40
N ALA A 29 2.91 -15.40 8.14
CA ALA A 29 1.47 -15.28 8.32
C ALA A 29 0.68 -15.20 6.99
N VAL A 30 1.11 -15.98 6.00
CA VAL A 30 0.47 -16.07 4.69
C VAL A 30 -0.69 -17.06 4.77
N ALA A 31 -1.89 -16.60 4.43
CA ALA A 31 -3.09 -17.41 4.43
C ALA A 31 -3.88 -17.25 3.14
N ALA A 32 -4.67 -18.28 2.79
CA ALA A 32 -5.59 -18.22 1.68
C ALA A 32 -6.99 -18.66 2.08
N TRP A 33 -7.98 -18.07 1.42
CA TRP A 33 -9.36 -18.53 1.38
C TRP A 33 -9.67 -18.94 -0.05
N GLU A 34 -10.18 -20.16 -0.24
CA GLU A 34 -10.51 -20.71 -1.55
C GLU A 34 -11.95 -21.23 -1.54
N GLY A 35 -12.73 -20.86 -2.56
CA GLY A 35 -14.07 -21.38 -2.83
C GLY A 35 -14.32 -21.42 -4.33
N PRO A 36 -15.50 -21.86 -4.80
CA PRO A 36 -15.69 -22.19 -6.22
C PRO A 36 -15.41 -21.04 -7.20
N ARG A 37 -15.70 -19.80 -6.80
CA ARG A 37 -15.66 -18.61 -7.67
C ARG A 37 -14.92 -17.42 -7.04
N LEU A 38 -14.46 -17.56 -5.81
CA LEU A 38 -13.78 -16.51 -5.05
C LEU A 38 -12.61 -17.12 -4.30
N ALA A 39 -11.43 -16.52 -4.48
CA ALA A 39 -10.26 -16.81 -3.69
C ALA A 39 -9.55 -15.53 -3.24
N ALA A 40 -8.84 -15.60 -2.13
CA ALA A 40 -8.00 -14.52 -1.64
C ALA A 40 -6.73 -15.07 -1.01
N VAL A 41 -5.61 -14.41 -1.28
CA VAL A 41 -4.31 -14.67 -0.62
C VAL A 41 -3.91 -13.42 0.15
N LEU A 42 -3.67 -13.58 1.44
CA LEU A 42 -3.30 -12.52 2.37
C LEU A 42 -1.80 -12.56 2.66
N PHE A 43 -1.18 -11.39 2.63
CA PHE A 43 0.24 -11.17 2.89
C PHE A 43 1.21 -12.00 2.05
N PRO A 44 0.92 -12.32 0.77
CA PRO A 44 1.84 -13.18 0.04
C PRO A 44 3.21 -12.51 -0.13
N THR A 45 4.23 -13.34 0.03
CA THR A 45 5.65 -13.02 -0.13
C THR A 45 6.16 -13.53 -1.48
N GLY A 46 7.40 -13.19 -1.82
CA GLY A 46 8.07 -13.72 -3.01
C GLY A 46 8.11 -15.24 -3.08
N GLU A 47 8.31 -15.89 -1.95
CA GLU A 47 8.41 -17.36 -1.84
C GLU A 47 7.07 -18.05 -2.05
N THR A 48 5.96 -17.37 -1.70
CA THR A 48 4.60 -17.89 -1.86
C THR A 48 3.94 -17.56 -3.21
N LEU A 49 4.65 -16.93 -4.15
CA LEU A 49 4.12 -16.62 -5.48
C LEU A 49 3.72 -17.87 -6.29
N GLY A 50 4.34 -19.02 -6.01
CA GLY A 50 3.93 -20.31 -6.57
C GLY A 50 2.50 -20.68 -6.17
N ASP A 51 2.13 -20.49 -4.90
CA ASP A 51 0.77 -20.70 -4.41
C ASP A 51 -0.22 -19.71 -5.03
N VAL A 52 0.16 -18.43 -5.11
CA VAL A 52 -0.67 -17.40 -5.76
C VAL A 52 -0.99 -17.80 -7.20
N ARG A 53 0.01 -18.27 -7.96
CA ARG A 53 -0.17 -18.75 -9.34
C ARG A 53 -1.13 -19.93 -9.41
N ARG A 54 -0.91 -20.95 -8.57
CA ARG A 54 -1.76 -22.15 -8.52
C ARG A 54 -3.22 -21.79 -8.24
N ILE A 55 -3.45 -20.89 -7.28
CA ILE A 55 -4.79 -20.43 -6.93
C ILE A 55 -5.41 -19.64 -8.09
N ALA A 56 -4.65 -18.73 -8.71
CA ALA A 56 -5.11 -17.98 -9.88
C ALA A 56 -5.52 -18.89 -11.04
N GLU A 57 -4.72 -19.93 -11.32
CA GLU A 57 -4.99 -20.91 -12.37
C GLU A 57 -6.20 -21.80 -12.07
N ALA A 58 -6.43 -22.16 -10.81
CA ALA A 58 -7.60 -22.93 -10.39
C ALA A 58 -8.91 -22.13 -10.44
N HIS A 59 -8.83 -20.79 -10.43
CA HIS A 59 -9.98 -19.89 -10.37
C HIS A 59 -10.05 -18.95 -11.59
N LYS A 60 -9.69 -19.43 -12.79
CA LYS A 60 -9.72 -18.64 -14.03
C LYS A 60 -11.10 -18.03 -14.35
N ASP A 61 -12.17 -18.71 -13.96
CA ASP A 61 -13.55 -18.25 -14.15
C ASP A 61 -14.14 -17.55 -12.91
N GLY A 62 -13.28 -17.17 -11.96
CA GLY A 62 -13.64 -16.55 -10.68
C GLY A 62 -12.85 -15.27 -10.39
N LEU A 63 -13.04 -14.75 -9.18
CA LEU A 63 -12.30 -13.60 -8.65
C LEU A 63 -11.18 -14.09 -7.72
N VAL A 64 -9.95 -13.65 -7.99
CA VAL A 64 -8.81 -13.89 -7.11
C VAL A 64 -8.27 -12.57 -6.60
N LEU A 65 -8.15 -12.46 -5.28
CA LEU A 65 -7.63 -11.29 -4.59
C LEU A 65 -6.23 -11.55 -4.06
N ILE A 66 -5.35 -10.58 -4.24
CA ILE A 66 -4.09 -10.48 -3.52
C ILE A 66 -4.25 -9.33 -2.53
N VAL A 67 -4.16 -9.64 -1.23
CA VAL A 67 -4.37 -8.65 -0.18
C VAL A 67 -3.07 -8.39 0.56
N ASN A 68 -2.67 -7.12 0.61
CA ASN A 68 -1.45 -6.64 1.28
C ASN A 68 -0.19 -7.45 0.88
N PRO A 69 0.15 -7.53 -0.41
CA PRO A 69 1.39 -8.21 -0.81
C PRO A 69 2.59 -7.58 -0.12
N GLN A 70 3.53 -8.42 0.33
CA GLN A 70 4.73 -7.97 1.06
C GLN A 70 5.95 -7.75 0.16
N TRP A 71 5.86 -8.13 -1.12
CA TRP A 71 6.96 -7.93 -2.07
C TRP A 71 7.12 -6.46 -2.47
N VAL A 72 8.36 -6.07 -2.73
CA VAL A 72 8.72 -4.77 -3.28
C VAL A 72 9.16 -4.95 -4.72
N THR A 73 8.45 -4.29 -5.64
CA THR A 73 8.72 -4.35 -7.08
C THR A 73 9.71 -3.29 -7.58
N GLU A 74 9.99 -2.27 -6.77
CA GLU A 74 10.82 -1.11 -7.15
C GLU A 74 11.77 -0.72 -6.03
N GLY A 75 13.03 -0.40 -6.36
CA GLY A 75 13.98 0.23 -5.43
C GLY A 75 14.84 -0.71 -4.58
N ASN A 76 14.65 -2.03 -4.65
CA ASN A 76 15.52 -3.00 -3.99
C ASN A 76 16.68 -3.45 -4.89
N VAL A 77 17.86 -3.65 -4.30
CA VAL A 77 19.06 -4.20 -4.99
C VAL A 77 18.86 -5.67 -5.37
N VAL A 78 18.14 -6.42 -4.52
CA VAL A 78 17.72 -7.81 -4.77
C VAL A 78 16.21 -7.81 -4.95
N SER A 79 15.72 -8.43 -6.03
CA SER A 79 14.28 -8.52 -6.28
C SER A 79 13.65 -9.58 -5.39
N ASP A 80 12.58 -9.22 -4.71
CA ASP A 80 11.76 -10.16 -3.94
C ASP A 80 11.05 -11.19 -4.85
N LEU A 81 11.09 -11.00 -6.17
CA LEU A 81 10.42 -11.86 -7.15
C LEU A 81 11.30 -13.03 -7.63
N GLY A 82 12.49 -13.19 -7.04
CA GLY A 82 13.41 -14.30 -7.30
C GLY A 82 14.72 -13.87 -7.95
N PHE A 83 15.76 -14.69 -7.73
CA PHE A 83 17.12 -14.42 -8.21
C PHE A 83 17.36 -14.92 -9.64
N LEU A 84 16.64 -15.97 -10.07
CA LEU A 84 16.78 -16.54 -11.41
C LEU A 84 16.00 -15.69 -12.43
N PRO A 85 16.61 -15.28 -13.56
CA PRO A 85 15.98 -14.36 -14.52
C PRO A 85 14.61 -14.82 -15.03
N TRP A 86 14.45 -16.13 -15.32
CA TRP A 86 13.19 -16.66 -15.84
C TRP A 86 12.08 -16.72 -14.77
N ALA A 87 12.42 -17.12 -13.55
CA ALA A 87 11.47 -17.19 -12.45
C ALA A 87 10.98 -15.80 -12.06
N ARG A 88 11.92 -14.83 -12.01
CA ARG A 88 11.62 -13.42 -11.82
C ARG A 88 10.65 -12.89 -12.86
N LYS A 89 10.94 -13.10 -14.15
CA LYS A 89 10.07 -12.64 -15.24
C LYS A 89 8.66 -13.23 -15.14
N ALA A 90 8.55 -14.54 -14.86
CA ALA A 90 7.25 -15.20 -14.70
C ALA A 90 6.45 -14.63 -13.51
N ASN A 91 7.13 -14.22 -12.44
CA ASN A 91 6.52 -13.61 -11.26
C ASN A 91 6.08 -12.17 -11.53
N GLU A 92 6.88 -11.39 -12.26
CA GLU A 92 6.52 -10.05 -12.74
C GLU A 92 5.26 -10.12 -13.64
N GLU A 93 5.22 -11.08 -14.57
CA GLU A 93 4.05 -11.32 -15.45
C GLU A 93 2.80 -11.73 -14.68
N LEU A 94 2.95 -12.59 -13.66
CA LEU A 94 1.84 -12.97 -12.77
C LEU A 94 1.28 -11.73 -12.06
N ILE A 95 2.13 -10.92 -11.43
CA ILE A 95 1.67 -9.73 -10.70
C ILE A 95 1.02 -8.72 -11.65
N ALA A 96 1.62 -8.50 -12.82
CA ALA A 96 1.08 -7.60 -13.83
C ALA A 96 -0.28 -8.06 -14.40
N SER A 97 -0.63 -9.34 -14.28
CA SER A 97 -1.95 -9.84 -14.69
C SER A 97 -3.08 -9.42 -13.73
N PHE A 98 -2.76 -8.98 -12.51
CA PHE A 98 -3.73 -8.48 -11.55
C PHE A 98 -3.95 -6.98 -11.71
N GLN A 99 -5.20 -6.55 -11.54
CA GLN A 99 -5.54 -5.13 -11.48
C GLN A 99 -5.32 -4.61 -10.06
N GLU A 100 -4.50 -3.58 -9.91
CA GLU A 100 -4.37 -2.88 -8.63
C GLU A 100 -5.67 -2.10 -8.33
N THR A 101 -6.35 -2.47 -7.24
CA THR A 101 -7.68 -1.94 -6.88
C THR A 101 -7.64 -0.98 -5.69
N TYR A 102 -6.77 -1.22 -4.72
CA TYR A 102 -6.60 -0.37 -3.55
C TYR A 102 -5.14 -0.24 -3.16
N VAL A 103 -4.70 0.99 -2.94
CA VAL A 103 -3.38 1.32 -2.38
C VAL A 103 -3.53 2.52 -1.47
N LEU A 104 -2.97 2.43 -0.28
CA LEU A 104 -2.73 3.58 0.58
C LEU A 104 -1.27 3.57 0.99
N LYS A 105 -0.49 4.49 0.43
CA LYS A 105 0.96 4.59 0.70
C LYS A 105 1.28 5.97 1.25
N GLN A 106 1.92 6.01 2.41
CA GLN A 106 2.49 7.25 2.95
C GLN A 106 3.96 7.36 2.55
N LEU A 107 4.36 8.54 2.10
CA LEU A 107 5.71 8.90 1.69
C LEU A 107 6.10 10.21 2.38
N ARG A 108 7.39 10.39 2.67
CA ARG A 108 7.94 11.68 3.08
C ARG A 108 8.86 12.19 1.98
N ILE A 109 8.55 13.34 1.40
CA ILE A 109 9.28 13.92 0.27
C ILE A 109 9.62 15.37 0.62
N SER A 110 10.90 15.73 0.70
CA SER A 110 11.32 17.12 1.01
C SER A 110 10.64 17.75 2.24
N SER A 111 10.39 16.96 3.29
CA SER A 111 9.68 17.32 4.53
C SER A 111 8.16 17.43 4.44
N ASP A 112 7.58 17.09 3.28
CA ASP A 112 6.14 16.92 3.11
C ASP A 112 5.72 15.49 3.42
N ASP A 113 4.58 15.34 4.11
CA ASP A 113 3.92 14.06 4.30
C ASP A 113 2.87 13.85 3.21
N VAL A 114 3.17 12.94 2.30
CA VAL A 114 2.40 12.65 1.08
C VAL A 114 1.68 11.32 1.25
N ARG A 115 0.40 11.27 0.87
CA ARG A 115 -0.42 10.07 0.86
C ARG A 115 -0.90 9.79 -0.55
N LEU A 116 -0.39 8.71 -1.13
CA LEU A 116 -0.88 8.18 -2.40
C LEU A 116 -2.03 7.23 -2.13
N LEU A 117 -3.18 7.53 -2.72
CA LEU A 117 -4.38 6.73 -2.63
C LEU A 117 -4.81 6.24 -4.01
N ARG A 118 -5.07 4.94 -4.11
CA ARG A 118 -5.81 4.30 -5.20
C ARG A 118 -7.06 3.66 -4.58
N SER A 119 -8.23 3.96 -5.14
CA SER A 119 -9.47 3.25 -4.81
C SER A 119 -10.29 3.03 -6.09
N TYR A 120 -10.25 1.84 -6.66
CA TYR A 120 -10.89 1.55 -7.95
C TYR A 120 -12.40 1.78 -7.89
N PRO A 121 -13.02 2.42 -8.89
CA PRO A 121 -12.45 2.86 -10.18
C PRO A 121 -11.89 4.29 -10.21
N ALA A 122 -11.89 5.03 -9.09
CA ALA A 122 -11.44 6.43 -9.04
C ALA A 122 -9.97 6.58 -9.48
N PRO A 123 -9.52 7.76 -9.98
CA PRO A 123 -8.11 7.98 -10.31
C PRO A 123 -7.21 7.86 -9.08
N TRP A 124 -5.90 7.76 -9.33
CA TRP A 124 -4.89 7.96 -8.29
C TRP A 124 -5.02 9.36 -7.70
N GLN A 125 -4.85 9.47 -6.39
CA GLN A 125 -4.87 10.74 -5.69
C GLN A 125 -3.55 10.97 -4.96
N VAL A 126 -2.99 12.16 -5.14
CA VAL A 126 -1.88 12.66 -4.33
C VAL A 126 -2.50 13.56 -3.27
N ASN A 127 -2.47 13.11 -2.03
CA ASN A 127 -2.96 13.88 -0.88
C ASN A 127 -1.78 14.38 -0.07
N LEU A 128 -1.84 15.62 0.38
CA LEU A 128 -0.76 16.27 1.13
C LEU A 128 -1.28 16.74 2.48
N ALA A 129 -0.53 16.42 3.54
CA ALA A 129 -0.82 16.92 4.88
C ALA A 129 -0.38 18.39 5.00
N ARG A 130 -1.23 19.22 5.58
CA ARG A 130 -0.93 20.63 5.82
C ARG A 130 0.18 20.77 6.88
N PRO A 131 1.27 21.53 6.64
CA PRO A 131 2.35 21.69 7.63
C PRO A 131 1.89 22.34 8.94
N ASP A 132 0.91 23.24 8.87
CA ASP A 132 0.30 23.94 9.99
C ASP A 132 -0.78 23.11 10.70
N ASN A 133 -1.40 22.16 10.01
CA ASN A 133 -2.35 21.22 10.60
C ASN A 133 -2.23 19.82 9.97
N PRO A 134 -1.31 18.98 10.47
CA PRO A 134 -1.04 17.66 9.88
C PRO A 134 -2.23 16.67 9.89
N SER A 135 -3.31 16.99 10.62
CA SER A 135 -4.54 16.18 10.60
C SER A 135 -5.38 16.41 9.34
N VAL A 136 -5.20 17.56 8.68
CA VAL A 136 -5.91 17.92 7.44
C VAL A 136 -5.09 17.46 6.24
N ASN A 137 -5.76 16.75 5.33
CA ASN A 137 -5.18 16.27 4.08
C ASN A 137 -5.96 16.85 2.92
N GLU A 138 -5.24 17.38 1.94
CA GLU A 138 -5.84 17.92 0.73
C GLU A 138 -5.38 17.13 -0.48
N CYS A 139 -6.33 16.76 -1.34
CA CYS A 139 -6.02 16.19 -2.65
C CYS A 139 -5.47 17.29 -3.55
N VAL A 140 -4.17 17.22 -3.85
CA VAL A 140 -3.45 18.24 -4.65
C VAL A 140 -3.29 17.82 -6.11
N ALA A 141 -3.49 16.54 -6.43
CA ALA A 141 -3.52 16.04 -7.81
C ALA A 141 -4.33 14.75 -7.93
N GLN A 142 -4.89 14.54 -9.13
CA GLN A 142 -5.48 13.28 -9.54
C GLN A 142 -4.86 12.81 -10.85
N LEU A 143 -4.50 11.53 -10.95
CA LEU A 143 -3.82 10.95 -12.11
C LEU A 143 -4.47 9.64 -12.54
N ALA A 144 -4.45 9.36 -13.83
CA ALA A 144 -4.98 8.09 -14.35
C ALA A 144 -4.12 6.89 -13.92
N GLU A 145 -2.79 7.09 -13.88
CA GLU A 145 -1.80 6.07 -13.54
C GLU A 145 -1.02 6.45 -12.28
N ARG A 146 -0.28 5.49 -11.74
CA ARG A 146 0.52 5.69 -10.53
C ARG A 146 1.66 6.68 -10.82
N PRO A 147 1.74 7.82 -10.13
CA PRO A 147 2.80 8.79 -10.38
C PRO A 147 4.16 8.26 -9.90
N PRO A 148 5.22 8.30 -10.73
CA PRO A 148 6.58 8.03 -10.30
C PRO A 148 7.10 9.14 -9.38
N TYR A 149 8.16 8.84 -8.61
CA TYR A 149 8.72 9.76 -7.61
C TYR A 149 9.04 11.17 -8.16
N LYS A 150 9.63 11.25 -9.36
CA LYS A 150 9.97 12.54 -10.00
C LYS A 150 8.75 13.39 -10.34
N GLU A 151 7.65 12.75 -10.72
CA GLU A 151 6.39 13.45 -11.00
C GLU A 151 5.77 13.98 -9.70
N LEU A 152 5.85 13.20 -8.62
CA LEU A 152 5.45 13.65 -7.28
C LEU A 152 6.21 14.90 -6.86
N GLU A 153 7.55 14.94 -7.01
CA GLU A 153 8.33 16.14 -6.71
C GLU A 153 7.86 17.37 -7.50
N GLY A 154 7.50 17.18 -8.78
CA GLY A 154 6.95 18.24 -9.62
C GLY A 154 5.62 18.76 -9.11
N ILE A 155 4.68 17.85 -8.78
CA ILE A 155 3.38 18.18 -8.20
C ILE A 155 3.55 18.98 -6.90
N LEU A 156 4.37 18.49 -5.98
CA LEU A 156 4.55 19.11 -4.66
C LEU A 156 5.19 20.51 -4.77
N ARG A 157 6.15 20.71 -5.67
CA ARG A 157 6.73 22.04 -5.93
C ARG A 157 5.69 23.04 -6.46
N GLY A 158 4.66 22.57 -7.15
CA GLY A 158 3.54 23.38 -7.63
C GLY A 158 2.56 23.81 -6.53
N VAL A 159 2.61 23.18 -5.34
CA VAL A 159 1.74 23.51 -4.21
C VAL A 159 2.40 24.58 -3.35
N SER A 160 1.91 25.81 -3.38
CA SER A 160 2.55 26.99 -2.77
C SER A 160 2.81 26.89 -1.26
N TRP A 161 2.01 26.09 -0.56
CA TRP A 161 2.12 25.86 0.89
C TRP A 161 2.90 24.60 1.25
N SER A 162 3.25 23.76 0.28
CA SER A 162 4.08 22.58 0.49
C SER A 162 5.51 22.97 0.85
N MET A 163 6.19 22.16 1.69
CA MET A 163 7.60 22.35 2.00
C MET A 163 8.49 22.18 0.77
N SER A 164 8.11 21.33 -0.18
CA SER A 164 8.78 21.13 -1.46
C SER A 164 8.86 22.40 -2.31
N SER A 165 7.92 23.34 -2.14
CA SER A 165 7.95 24.64 -2.84
C SER A 165 8.93 25.64 -2.20
N LYS A 166 9.45 25.35 -1.00
CA LYS A 166 10.25 26.30 -0.22
C LYS A 166 11.75 26.21 -0.51
N PRO A 167 12.49 27.32 -0.35
CA PRO A 167 13.95 27.31 -0.34
C PRO A 167 14.52 26.31 0.67
N ILE A 168 15.73 25.82 0.40
CA ILE A 168 16.36 24.77 1.24
C ILE A 168 16.55 25.22 2.69
N GLY A 169 16.82 26.50 2.95
CA GLY A 169 16.99 27.03 4.30
C GLY A 169 15.72 26.90 5.15
N GLU A 170 14.55 27.21 4.57
CA GLU A 170 13.26 27.05 5.24
C GLU A 170 12.93 25.57 5.49
N ARG A 171 13.24 24.69 4.54
CA ARG A 171 13.07 23.24 4.70
C ARG A 171 13.92 22.69 5.85
N LEU A 172 15.18 23.09 5.94
CA LEU A 172 16.08 22.66 7.02
C LEU A 172 15.62 23.18 8.39
N ALA A 173 15.17 24.44 8.46
CA ALA A 173 14.63 25.01 9.69
C ALA A 173 13.36 24.27 10.16
N TYR A 174 12.46 23.95 9.24
CA TYR A 174 11.26 23.16 9.52
C TYR A 174 11.60 21.75 10.04
N GLU A 175 12.52 21.04 9.38
CA GLU A 175 12.92 19.69 9.80
C GLU A 175 13.61 19.71 11.17
N ALA A 176 14.46 20.70 11.44
CA ALA A 176 15.08 20.87 12.76
C ALA A 176 14.03 21.09 13.87
N GLN A 177 12.97 21.84 13.59
CA GLN A 177 11.85 22.01 14.52
C GLN A 177 11.06 20.71 14.71
N PHE A 178 10.80 19.97 13.63
CA PHE A 178 10.12 18.69 13.67
C PHE A 178 10.88 17.67 14.54
N VAL A 179 12.19 17.51 14.30
CA VAL A 179 13.06 16.62 15.09
C VAL A 179 13.11 17.06 16.56
N ARG A 180 13.22 18.37 16.82
CA ARG A 180 13.20 18.87 18.20
C ARG A 180 11.89 18.52 18.91
N LYS A 181 10.74 18.66 18.23
CA LYS A 181 9.43 18.30 18.79
C LYS A 181 9.29 16.80 19.02
N SER A 182 9.84 15.95 18.16
CA SER A 182 9.78 14.49 18.32
C SER A 182 10.69 13.95 19.43
N LEU A 183 11.79 14.65 19.74
CA LEU A 183 12.71 14.31 20.82
C LEU A 183 12.22 14.74 22.23
N HIS A 184 11.18 15.56 22.32
CA HIS A 184 10.53 15.85 23.59
C HIS A 184 9.50 14.75 23.88
N PRO A 185 9.74 13.84 24.85
CA PRO A 185 8.71 12.88 25.24
C PRO A 185 7.48 13.63 25.71
N LEU A 186 6.29 13.08 25.41
CA LEU A 186 5.02 13.60 25.94
C LEU A 186 5.17 13.84 27.45
N PRO A 187 4.66 14.97 27.98
CA PRO A 187 4.66 15.22 29.41
C PRO A 187 4.13 14.00 30.16
N ARG A 188 4.80 13.61 31.26
CA ARG A 188 4.53 12.37 32.04
C ARG A 188 3.04 12.15 32.37
N GLN A 189 2.24 13.22 32.42
CA GLN A 189 0.79 13.18 32.62
C GLN A 189 0.01 12.51 31.47
N GLN A 190 0.45 12.63 30.22
CA GLN A 190 -0.22 11.97 29.07
C GLN A 190 0.22 10.52 28.84
N GLN A 191 1.23 10.05 29.58
CA GLN A 191 1.66 8.65 29.54
C GLN A 191 0.87 7.76 30.51
N LEU A 192 0.21 8.35 31.52
CA LEU A 192 -0.56 7.62 32.53
C LEU A 192 -2.04 7.42 32.13
N ASP A 193 -2.61 8.30 31.30
CA ASP A 193 -4.03 8.20 30.85
C ASP A 193 -4.26 7.19 29.69
N LYS A 194 -3.23 6.46 29.26
CA LYS A 194 -3.37 5.36 28.27
C LYS A 194 -3.06 3.98 28.83
N GLY A 195 -2.98 3.87 30.16
CA GLY A 195 -2.70 2.66 30.89
C GLY A 195 -3.75 2.34 31.93
N GLU A 196 -5.04 2.40 31.57
CA GLU A 196 -6.14 1.69 32.25
C GLU A 196 -7.15 1.17 31.21
#